data_AF-A0A381NYM8-F1
#
_entry.id   AF-A0A381NYM8-F1
#
_cell.length_a   1.000
_cell.length_b   1.000
_cell.length_c   1.000
_cell.angle_alpha   90.00
_cell.angle_beta   90.00
_cell.angle_gamma   90.00
#
_symmetry.space_group_name_H-M   'P 1'
#
loop_
_entity.id
_entity.type
_entity.pdbx_description
1 polymer ?
#
loop_
_entity_poly.entity_id
_entity_poly.type
_entity_poly.pdbx_seq_one_letter_code
_entity_poly.pdbx_strand_id
1 'polypeptide(L)' 'MSDQYLGNMLLKRADVQHNFTKEEVEEYVKCRDNIIYFLETHAKIVHVDKGLISFDLYPFQKDLIKTISENRNVIVKTG' A
#
# COMPACT_ATOMS: atom_id res chain seq x y z
N MET A 1 -9.36 20.77 -16.08
CA MET A 1 -8.60 20.86 -14.81
C MET A 1 -7.96 19.50 -14.61
N SER A 2 -6.65 19.42 -14.41
CA SER A 2 -5.99 18.14 -14.15
C SER A 2 -6.39 17.62 -12.76
N ASP A 3 -6.63 16.32 -12.63
CA ASP A 3 -6.93 15.65 -11.36
C ASP A 3 -5.69 15.50 -10.44
N GLN A 4 -4.64 16.24 -10.73
CA GLN A 4 -3.33 16.17 -10.10
C GLN A 4 -3.20 17.24 -9.01
N TYR A 5 -2.62 16.86 -7.88
CA TYR A 5 -2.38 17.77 -6.78
C TYR A 5 -1.13 18.63 -7.03
N LEU A 6 -1.30 19.96 -7.10
CA LEU A 6 -0.21 20.95 -7.25
C LEU A 6 0.78 20.64 -8.41
N GLY A 7 0.28 20.06 -9.50
CA GLY A 7 1.11 19.68 -10.66
C GLY A 7 1.94 18.41 -10.46
N ASN A 8 1.82 17.72 -9.31
CA ASN A 8 2.45 16.43 -9.09
C ASN A 8 1.59 15.32 -9.68
N MET A 9 2.06 14.71 -10.77
CA MET A 9 1.37 13.61 -11.46
C MET A 9 1.20 12.35 -10.62
N LEU A 10 1.99 12.17 -9.56
CA LEU A 10 1.93 11.01 -8.66
C LEU A 10 0.91 11.18 -7.52
N LEU A 11 0.33 12.38 -7.37
CA LEU A 11 -0.62 12.68 -6.30
C LEU A 11 -2.00 13.01 -6.85
N LYS A 12 -2.98 12.23 -6.41
CA LYS A 12 -4.39 12.50 -6.69
C LYS A 12 -4.86 13.73 -5.91
N ARG A 13 -5.58 14.63 -6.57
CA ARG A 13 -6.21 15.80 -5.93
C ARG A 13 -7.35 15.36 -4.99
N ALA A 14 -7.57 16.14 -3.93
CA ALA A 14 -8.71 15.94 -3.03
C ALA A 14 -10.05 16.13 -3.76
N ASP A 15 -11.09 15.43 -3.28
CA ASP A 15 -12.48 15.52 -3.75
C ASP A 15 -12.70 15.22 -5.24
N VAL A 16 -11.81 14.41 -5.84
CA VAL A 16 -11.99 13.89 -7.20
C VAL A 16 -12.92 12.68 -7.16
N GLN A 17 -14.10 12.84 -7.75
CA GLN A 17 -15.07 11.76 -7.93
C GLN A 17 -14.47 10.66 -8.81
N HIS A 18 -14.42 9.44 -8.27
CA HIS A 18 -13.95 8.25 -8.99
C HIS A 18 -15.11 7.28 -9.13
N ASN A 19 -15.48 6.99 -10.37
CA ASN A 19 -16.51 6.00 -10.66
C ASN A 19 -15.87 4.61 -10.58
N PHE A 20 -16.02 3.96 -9.42
CA PHE A 20 -15.46 2.63 -9.20
C PHE A 20 -16.13 1.59 -10.08
N THR A 21 -15.33 0.78 -10.78
CA THR A 21 -15.83 -0.46 -11.38
C THR A 21 -15.97 -1.54 -10.32
N LYS A 22 -16.69 -2.63 -10.65
CA LYS A 22 -16.86 -3.74 -9.71
C LYS A 22 -15.53 -4.36 -9.30
N GLU A 23 -14.62 -4.53 -10.26
CA GLU A 23 -13.29 -5.10 -10.05
C GLU A 23 -12.43 -4.21 -9.16
N GLU A 24 -12.53 -2.88 -9.32
CA GLU A 24 -11.81 -1.93 -8.45
C GLU A 24 -12.32 -2.00 -7.00
N VAL A 25 -13.63 -2.15 -6.80
CA VAL A 25 -14.20 -2.34 -5.45
C VAL A 25 -13.73 -3.67 -4.84
N GLU A 26 -13.75 -4.75 -5.61
CA GLU A 26 -13.28 -6.06 -5.17
C GLU A 26 -11.79 -6.02 -4.77
N GLU A 27 -10.95 -5.38 -5.59
CA GLU A 27 -9.52 -5.21 -5.30
C GLU A 27 -9.30 -4.33 -4.07
N TYR A 28 -10.10 -3.27 -3.90
CA TYR A 28 -10.04 -2.42 -2.71
C TYR A 28 -10.37 -3.19 -1.43
N VAL A 29 -11.44 -4.00 -1.45
CA VAL A 29 -11.83 -4.86 -0.32
C VAL A 29 -10.74 -5.90 -0.03
N LYS A 30 -10.17 -6.51 -1.08
CA LYS A 30 -9.05 -7.46 -0.94
C LYS A 30 -7.82 -6.82 -0.30
N CYS A 31 -7.48 -5.59 -0.68
CA CYS A 31 -6.38 -4.84 -0.08
C CYS A 31 -6.66 -4.47 1.38
N ARG A 32 -7.91 -4.10 1.70
CA ARG A 32 -8.34 -3.79 3.08
C ARG A 32 -8.22 -5.00 4.00
N ASP A 33 -8.66 -6.17 3.53
CA ASP A 33 -8.74 -7.38 4.35
C ASP A 33 -7.42 -8.18 4.38
N ASN A 34 -6.53 -7.95 3.40
CA ASN A 34 -5.21 -8.59 3.35
C ASN A 34 -4.10 -7.56 3.12
N ILE A 35 -3.53 -7.07 4.23
CA ILE A 35 -2.46 -6.07 4.22
C ILE A 35 -1.17 -6.57 3.54
N ILE A 36 -0.86 -7.87 3.64
CA ILE A 36 0.32 -8.46 2.99
C ILE A 36 0.16 -8.40 1.47
N TYR A 37 -1.01 -8.79 0.97
CA TYR A 37 -1.33 -8.71 -0.45
C TYR A 37 -1.22 -7.27 -0.97
N PHE A 38 -1.76 -6.30 -0.21
CA PHE A 38 -1.64 -4.89 -0.57
C PHE A 38 -0.19 -4.44 -0.70
N LEU A 39 0.66 -4.78 0.27
CA LEU A 39 2.07 -4.38 0.28
C LEU A 39 2.86 -5.01 -0.87
N GLU A 40 2.69 -6.31 -1.11
CA GLU A 40 3.42 -7.01 -2.16
C GLU A 40 2.96 -6.61 -3.58
N THR A 41 1.68 -6.25 -3.74
CA THR A 41 1.09 -5.96 -5.07
C THR A 41 1.18 -4.49 -5.45
N HIS A 42 0.91 -3.58 -4.50
CA HIS A 42 0.70 -2.16 -4.80
C HIS A 42 1.78 -1.24 -4.21
N ALA A 43 2.51 -1.68 -3.17
CA ALA A 43 3.57 -0.86 -2.60
C ALA A 43 4.88 -1.01 -3.40
N LYS A 44 5.56 0.13 -3.62
CA LYS A 44 6.84 0.20 -4.32
C LYS A 44 7.84 0.98 -3.48
N ILE A 45 9.10 0.58 -3.57
CA ILE A 45 10.24 1.28 -2.96
C ILE A 45 11.16 1.84 -4.04
N VAL A 46 11.82 2.95 -3.72
CA VAL A 46 12.85 3.53 -4.58
C VAL A 46 14.18 2.85 -4.26
N HIS A 47 14.61 1.97 -5.14
CA HIS A 47 15.96 1.41 -5.12
C HIS A 47 16.93 2.38 -5.79
N VAL A 48 18.11 2.57 -5.19
CA VAL A 48 19.14 3.52 -5.67
C VAL A 48 19.48 3.29 -7.16
N ASP A 49 19.79 2.05 -7.54
CA ASP A 49 20.16 1.75 -8.93
C ASP A 49 18.99 1.33 -9.84
N LYS A 50 17.97 0.66 -9.30
CA LYS A 50 16.89 0.02 -10.08
C LYS A 50 15.62 0.87 -10.20
N GLY A 51 15.56 2.02 -9.52
CA GLY A 51 14.37 2.86 -9.50
C GLY A 51 13.21 2.25 -8.70
N LEU A 52 11.98 2.45 -9.16
CA LEU A 52 10.77 1.96 -8.48
C LEU A 52 10.61 0.45 -8.65
N ILE A 53 10.86 -0.30 -7.59
CA ILE A 53 10.68 -1.76 -7.54
C ILE A 53 9.55 -2.14 -6.58
N SER A 54 8.95 -3.31 -6.78
CA SER A 54 7.95 -3.86 -5.84
C SER A 54 8.56 -4.10 -4.47
N PHE A 55 7.75 -3.92 -3.43
CA PHE A 55 8.18 -4.11 -2.05
C PHE A 55 8.04 -5.59 -1.63
N ASP A 56 9.10 -6.35 -1.84
CA ASP A 56 9.14 -7.75 -1.41
C ASP A 56 9.45 -7.85 0.09
N LEU A 57 8.48 -8.37 0.85
CA LEU A 57 8.58 -8.48 2.30
C LEU A 57 9.49 -9.65 2.71
N TYR A 58 10.44 -9.38 3.59
CA TYR A 58 11.17 -10.44 4.28
C TYR A 58 10.24 -11.25 5.20
N PRO A 59 10.54 -12.53 5.48
CA PRO A 59 9.70 -13.37 6.33
C PRO A 59 9.36 -12.73 7.68
N PHE A 60 10.35 -12.13 8.36
CA PHE A 60 10.12 -11.45 9.64
C PHE A 60 9.16 -10.25 9.52
N GLN A 61 9.19 -9.53 8.39
CA GLN A 61 8.31 -8.38 8.17
C GLN A 61 6.87 -8.86 8.00
N LYS A 62 6.65 -9.99 7.31
CA LYS A 62 5.33 -10.60 7.17
C LYS A 62 4.73 -10.93 8.53
N ASP A 63 5.51 -11.60 9.39
CA ASP A 63 5.07 -11.96 10.74
C ASP A 63 4.79 -10.72 11.60
N LEU A 64 5.65 -9.71 11.49
CA LEU A 64 5.50 -8.44 12.19
C LEU A 64 4.22 -7.72 11.75
N ILE A 65 4.02 -7.54 10.45
CA ILE A 65 2.86 -6.84 9.89
C ILE A 65 1.58 -7.58 10.25
N LYS A 66 1.58 -8.91 10.16
CA LYS A 66 0.44 -9.74 10.59
C LYS A 66 0.13 -9.53 12.07
N THR A 67 1.14 -9.56 12.92
CA THR A 67 0.98 -9.33 14.37
C THR A 67 0.39 -7.95 14.66
N ILE A 68 0.87 -6.91 13.98
CA ILE A 68 0.34 -5.53 14.10
C ILE A 68 -1.10 -5.43 13.60
N SER A 69 -1.44 -6.10 12.51
CA SER A 69 -2.78 -6.05 11.92
C SER A 69 -3.81 -6.79 12.78
N GLU A 70 -3.42 -7.87 13.46
CA GLU A 70 -4.33 -8.72 14.24
C GLU A 70 -4.50 -8.24 15.70
N ASN A 71 -3.58 -7.42 16.21
CA ASN A 71 -3.57 -7.00 17.61
C ASN A 71 -3.65 -5.49 17.75
N ARG A 72 -4.53 -5.02 18.65
CA ARG A 72 -4.69 -3.59 18.93
C ARG A 72 -3.43 -2.93 19.48
N ASN A 73 -2.64 -3.65 20.28
CA ASN A 73 -1.40 -3.17 20.89
C ASN A 73 -0.29 -4.20 20.64
N VAL A 74 0.83 -3.77 20.07
CA VAL A 74 2.00 -4.62 19.80
C VAL A 74 3.25 -3.89 20.24
N ILE A 75 4.13 -4.58 20.96
CA ILE A 75 5.48 -4.10 21.30
C ILE A 75 6.47 -4.86 20.43
N VAL A 76 7.26 -4.12 19.65
CA VAL A 76 8.25 -4.69 18.74
C VAL A 76 9.63 -4.32 19.25
N LYS A 77 10.46 -5.31 19.54
CA LYS A 77 11.87 -5.10 19.87
C LYS A 77 12.72 -5.52 18.67
N THR A 78 13.25 -4.54 17.95
CA THR A 78 14.22 -4.74 16.88
C THR A 78 15.63 -4.54 17.43
N GLY A 79 16.59 -5.39 17.06
CA GLY A 79 17.98 -5.30 17.48
C GLY A 79 18.88 -6.21 16.67
#